data_AF-A0A4U1D0A8-F1
#
_entry.id   AF-A0A4U1D0A8-F1
#
_cell.length_a   1.000
_cell.length_b   1.000
_cell.length_c   1.000
_cell.angle_alpha   90.00
_cell.angle_beta   90.00
_cell.angle_gamma   90.00
#
_symmetry.space_group_name_H-M   'P 1'
#
loop_
_entity.id
_entity.type
_entity.pdbx_description
1 polymer ?
#
loop_
_entity_poly.entity_id
_entity_poly.type
_entity_poly.pdbx_seq_one_letter_code
_entity_poly.pdbx_strand_id
1 'polypeptide(L)'
;MISLQNDNANSSGFREEFSNKLVNKLTQHPDISAVELVSNYAYAMQMKYHSYLITITPAKDTVFIQEQALYSKWTDELNNILKDTRLPLIESFAKAKYALDQMFLLITERGKLEYIYHRKALITSHQLQKLLGISKATLSRYVSTGMERITDVGHRCYPLHNFFYWQNGVWASRIQALYQHYRIRNRIKEDVIKELMDEISEFQNIYNGTFEEVFENIDDPYSLDEPDDYFDWRDALEELNKLQYE
;
A
#
# COMPACT_ATOMS: atom_id res chain seq x y z
N MET A 1 17.44 -13.96 -13.22
CA MET A 1 16.58 -14.65 -12.23
C MET A 1 17.24 -14.48 -10.86
N ILE A 2 16.70 -13.64 -9.99
CA ILE A 2 17.17 -13.58 -8.59
C ILE A 2 16.46 -14.73 -7.88
N SER A 3 17.14 -15.87 -7.79
CA SER A 3 16.60 -17.04 -7.10
C SER A 3 16.61 -16.79 -5.59
N LEU A 4 15.43 -16.79 -4.99
CA LEU A 4 15.25 -16.89 -3.54
C LEU A 4 15.15 -18.36 -3.08
N GLN A 5 15.51 -19.33 -3.93
CA GLN A 5 15.49 -20.74 -3.53
C GLN A 5 16.73 -21.09 -2.70
N ASN A 6 16.45 -21.81 -1.62
CA ASN A 6 17.35 -22.46 -0.67
C ASN A 6 17.96 -21.60 0.42
N ASP A 7 17.18 -21.38 1.49
CA ASP A 7 17.73 -21.35 2.85
C ASP A 7 16.93 -22.32 3.74
N ASN A 8 17.58 -23.45 4.08
CA ASN A 8 17.33 -24.42 5.16
C ASN A 8 16.04 -25.26 5.18
N ALA A 9 16.16 -26.47 4.59
CA ALA A 9 15.16 -27.55 4.58
C ALA A 9 14.80 -28.14 5.96
N ASN A 10 15.53 -27.85 7.04
CA ASN A 10 15.21 -28.37 8.38
C ASN A 10 14.37 -27.42 9.24
N SER A 11 14.28 -26.12 8.90
CA SER A 11 13.44 -25.14 9.62
C SER A 11 12.16 -24.77 8.87
N SER A 12 12.08 -25.09 7.57
CA SER A 12 10.89 -24.86 6.76
C SER A 12 9.70 -25.70 7.20
N GLY A 13 9.92 -26.98 7.55
CA GLY A 13 8.85 -27.91 7.94
C GLY A 13 8.08 -27.49 9.18
N PHE A 14 8.77 -27.10 10.26
CA PHE A 14 8.12 -26.64 11.49
C PHE A 14 7.32 -25.35 11.27
N ARG A 15 7.89 -24.36 10.56
CA ARG A 15 7.24 -23.07 10.32
C ARG A 15 5.98 -23.22 9.47
N GLU A 16 6.05 -24.07 8.45
CA GLU A 16 4.92 -24.40 7.60
C GLU A 16 3.83 -25.17 8.36
N GLU A 17 4.21 -26.19 9.14
CA GLU A 17 3.28 -26.93 9.98
C GLU A 17 2.60 -26.02 11.02
N PHE A 18 3.37 -25.13 11.65
CA PHE A 18 2.86 -24.17 12.62
C PHE A 18 1.88 -23.20 11.97
N SER A 19 2.24 -22.61 10.82
CA SER A 19 1.35 -21.72 10.07
C SER A 19 0.05 -22.43 9.72
N ASN A 20 0.13 -23.67 9.20
CA ASN A 20 -1.05 -24.48 8.88
C ASN A 20 -1.92 -24.77 10.12
N LYS A 21 -1.32 -25.13 11.26
CA LYS A 21 -2.06 -25.34 12.52
C LYS A 21 -2.79 -24.07 12.95
N LEU A 22 -2.13 -22.92 12.87
CA LEU A 22 -2.72 -21.64 13.24
C LEU A 22 -3.89 -21.28 12.34
N VAL A 23 -3.70 -21.41 11.02
CA VAL A 23 -4.75 -21.14 10.03
C VAL A 23 -5.94 -22.09 10.19
N ASN A 24 -5.70 -23.37 10.49
CA ASN A 24 -6.77 -24.32 10.79
C ASN A 24 -7.58 -23.92 12.03
N LYS A 25 -6.91 -23.42 13.09
CA LYS A 25 -7.60 -22.87 14.26
C LYS A 25 -8.46 -21.65 13.89
N LEU A 26 -7.95 -20.74 13.07
CA LEU A 26 -8.71 -19.56 12.62
C LEU A 26 -9.90 -19.91 11.71
N THR A 27 -9.80 -21.00 10.95
CA THR A 27 -10.90 -21.49 10.10
C THR A 27 -12.10 -21.98 10.94
N GLN A 28 -11.90 -22.31 12.22
CA GLN A 28 -12.99 -22.70 13.12
C GLN A 28 -13.80 -21.51 13.64
N HIS A 29 -13.49 -20.29 13.18
CA HIS A 29 -14.11 -19.04 13.61
C HIS A 29 -14.20 -18.89 15.14
N PRO A 30 -13.07 -19.03 15.85
CA PRO A 30 -13.07 -18.90 17.30
C PRO A 30 -13.51 -17.49 17.70
N ASP A 31 -14.15 -17.41 18.86
CA ASP A 31 -14.52 -16.14 19.52
C ASP A 31 -13.24 -15.50 20.06
N ILE A 32 -12.60 -14.68 19.22
CA ILE A 32 -11.36 -13.95 19.50
C ILE A 32 -11.57 -12.48 19.15
N SER A 33 -10.76 -11.62 19.76
CA SER A 33 -10.77 -10.20 19.44
C SER A 33 -10.23 -9.91 18.03
N ALA A 34 -10.59 -8.74 17.47
CA ALA A 34 -10.05 -8.27 16.19
C ALA A 34 -8.51 -8.11 16.23
N VAL A 35 -7.97 -7.69 17.39
CA VAL A 35 -6.53 -7.58 17.63
C VAL A 35 -5.85 -8.95 17.55
N GLU A 36 -6.44 -9.96 18.20
CA GLU A 36 -5.94 -11.33 18.14
C GLU A 36 -6.05 -11.89 16.72
N LEU A 37 -7.14 -11.64 16.00
CA LEU A 37 -7.30 -12.08 14.61
C LEU A 37 -6.16 -11.56 13.73
N VAL A 38 -5.88 -10.25 13.78
CA VAL A 38 -4.77 -9.64 13.02
C VAL A 38 -3.43 -10.21 13.45
N SER A 39 -3.20 -10.34 14.76
CA SER A 39 -1.94 -10.86 15.30
C SER A 39 -1.68 -12.30 14.86
N ASN A 40 -2.71 -13.14 14.87
CA ASN A 40 -2.59 -14.54 14.44
C ASN A 40 -2.31 -14.63 12.94
N TYR A 41 -2.99 -13.86 12.08
CA TYR A 41 -2.70 -13.84 10.65
C TYR A 41 -1.33 -13.25 10.32
N ALA A 42 -0.94 -12.17 10.99
CA ALA A 42 0.40 -11.59 10.87
C ALA A 42 1.47 -12.64 11.19
N TYR A 43 1.30 -13.38 12.29
CA TYR A 43 2.23 -14.44 12.67
C TYR A 43 2.22 -15.62 11.70
N ALA A 44 1.05 -16.05 11.22
CA ALA A 44 0.93 -17.10 10.20
C ALA A 44 1.67 -16.72 8.90
N MET A 45 1.54 -15.46 8.46
CA MET A 45 2.28 -14.91 7.32
C MET A 45 3.78 -14.87 7.57
N GLN A 46 4.23 -14.41 8.74
CA GLN A 46 5.65 -14.37 9.10
C GLN A 46 6.27 -15.76 9.10
N MET A 47 5.55 -16.79 9.57
CA MET A 47 6.03 -18.16 9.56
C MET A 47 6.12 -18.72 8.14
N LYS A 48 5.05 -18.58 7.35
CA LYS A 48 5.00 -19.11 5.97
C LYS A 48 6.00 -18.42 5.05
N TYR A 49 6.13 -17.10 5.17
CA TYR A 49 6.94 -16.28 4.28
C TYR A 49 8.23 -15.81 4.94
N HIS A 50 8.76 -16.57 5.90
CA HIS A 50 9.92 -16.19 6.70
C HIS A 50 11.16 -15.80 5.88
N SER A 51 11.38 -16.42 4.71
CA SER A 51 12.51 -16.06 3.83
C SER A 51 12.34 -14.70 3.15
N TYR A 52 11.13 -14.14 3.16
CA TYR A 52 10.75 -12.90 2.49
C TYR A 52 10.45 -11.77 3.50
N LEU A 53 9.74 -12.10 4.57
CA LEU A 53 9.11 -11.20 5.53
C LEU A 53 9.72 -11.41 6.93
N ILE A 54 10.08 -10.30 7.59
CA ILE A 54 10.58 -10.30 8.97
C ILE A 54 9.40 -10.18 9.94
N THR A 55 8.58 -9.14 9.78
CA THR A 55 7.44 -8.88 10.67
C THR A 55 6.34 -8.08 9.97
N ILE A 56 5.16 -8.13 10.55
CA ILE A 56 3.98 -7.32 10.21
C ILE A 56 3.45 -6.77 11.52
N THR A 57 3.26 -5.45 11.57
CA THR A 57 2.72 -4.76 12.76
C THR A 57 1.66 -3.75 12.33
N PRO A 58 0.52 -3.66 13.05
CA PRO A 58 -0.37 -2.51 12.90
C PRO A 58 0.38 -1.22 13.25
N ALA A 59 0.10 -0.14 12.52
CA ALA A 59 0.60 1.19 12.83
C ALA A 59 0.08 1.65 14.20
N LYS A 60 0.83 2.52 14.88
CA LYS A 60 0.54 2.95 16.27
C LYS A 60 -0.82 3.64 16.42
N ASP A 61 -1.32 4.25 15.35
CA ASP A 61 -2.56 5.01 15.28
C ASP A 61 -3.78 4.14 14.90
N THR A 62 -3.61 2.82 14.85
CA THR A 62 -4.66 1.86 14.47
C THR A 62 -5.84 1.91 15.44
N VAL A 63 -7.05 2.01 14.89
CA VAL A 63 -8.31 1.97 15.63
C VAL A 63 -9.20 0.87 15.03
N PHE A 64 -9.65 -0.06 15.86
CA PHE A 64 -10.55 -1.16 15.44
C PHE A 64 -12.01 -0.73 15.54
N ILE A 65 -12.84 -1.09 14.56
CA ILE A 65 -14.27 -0.74 14.52
C ILE A 65 -15.05 -1.46 15.63
N GLN A 66 -14.63 -2.69 15.93
CA GLN A 66 -15.30 -3.56 16.89
C GLN A 66 -14.27 -4.40 17.65
N GLU A 67 -14.61 -4.78 18.87
CA GLU A 67 -13.74 -5.61 19.72
C GLU A 67 -13.62 -7.04 19.17
N GLN A 68 -14.72 -7.60 18.67
CA GLN A 68 -14.77 -8.99 18.22
C GLN A 68 -14.33 -9.18 16.76
N ALA A 69 -13.73 -10.33 16.47
CA ALA A 69 -13.30 -10.70 15.13
C ALA A 69 -14.46 -10.69 14.12
N LEU A 70 -14.24 -10.06 12.97
CA LEU A 70 -15.12 -10.14 11.81
C LEU A 70 -14.49 -11.07 10.77
N TYR A 71 -15.12 -12.22 10.56
CA TYR A 71 -14.76 -13.13 9.47
C TYR A 71 -15.46 -12.70 8.19
N SER A 72 -14.73 -12.71 7.08
CA SER A 72 -15.21 -12.22 5.79
C SER A 72 -14.62 -13.06 4.66
N LYS A 73 -15.03 -12.79 3.42
CA LYS A 73 -14.41 -13.42 2.24
C LYS A 73 -12.87 -13.30 2.22
N TRP A 74 -12.31 -12.26 2.84
CA TRP A 74 -10.86 -12.06 2.89
C TRP A 74 -10.17 -12.92 3.94
N THR A 75 -10.85 -13.28 5.04
CA THR A 75 -10.32 -14.31 5.96
C THR A 75 -10.26 -15.66 5.27
N ASP A 76 -11.29 -16.00 4.48
CA ASP A 76 -11.33 -17.28 3.74
C ASP A 76 -10.27 -17.33 2.65
N GLU A 77 -10.13 -16.25 1.87
CA GLU A 77 -9.10 -16.12 0.85
C GLU A 77 -7.69 -16.24 1.47
N LEU A 78 -7.45 -15.55 2.58
CA LEU A 78 -6.18 -15.62 3.30
C LEU A 78 -5.91 -17.03 3.83
N ASN A 79 -6.91 -17.70 4.41
CA ASN A 79 -6.81 -19.09 4.85
C ASN A 79 -6.43 -20.02 3.70
N ASN A 80 -7.08 -19.88 2.55
CA ASN A 80 -6.81 -20.70 1.37
C ASN A 80 -5.39 -20.48 0.85
N ILE A 81 -4.94 -19.23 0.72
CA ILE A 81 -3.60 -18.91 0.25
C ILE A 81 -2.53 -19.40 1.25
N LEU A 82 -2.77 -19.26 2.55
CA LEU A 82 -1.82 -19.72 3.57
C LEU A 82 -1.70 -21.25 3.63
N LYS A 83 -2.74 -22.00 3.26
CA LYS A 83 -2.67 -23.47 3.12
C LYS A 83 -2.11 -23.94 1.78
N ASP A 84 -2.12 -23.12 0.73
CA ASP A 84 -1.65 -23.53 -0.60
C ASP A 84 -0.12 -23.59 -0.66
N THR A 85 0.43 -24.77 -0.99
CA THR A 85 1.87 -25.01 -1.12
C THR A 85 2.37 -25.01 -2.56
N ARG A 86 1.46 -24.85 -3.54
CA ARG A 86 1.74 -24.96 -4.98
C ARG A 86 2.12 -23.63 -5.62
N LEU A 87 1.71 -22.52 -5.01
CA LEU A 87 1.95 -21.18 -5.56
C LEU A 87 3.42 -20.78 -5.40
N PRO A 88 4.03 -20.12 -6.40
CA PRO A 88 5.35 -19.52 -6.25
C PRO A 88 5.37 -18.53 -5.08
N LEU A 89 6.47 -18.52 -4.31
CA LEU A 89 6.60 -17.73 -3.08
C LEU A 89 6.14 -16.27 -3.23
N ILE A 90 6.59 -15.59 -4.29
CA ILE A 90 6.29 -14.17 -4.52
C ILE A 90 4.81 -13.94 -4.83
N GLU A 91 4.21 -14.79 -5.66
CA GLU A 91 2.79 -14.73 -5.98
C GLU A 91 1.92 -15.06 -4.76
N SER A 92 2.28 -16.12 -4.02
CA SER A 92 1.61 -16.52 -2.78
C SER A 92 1.65 -15.39 -1.75
N PHE A 93 2.81 -14.78 -1.55
CA PHE A 93 2.98 -13.64 -0.63
C PHE A 93 2.13 -12.45 -1.07
N ALA A 94 2.18 -12.08 -2.35
CA ALA A 94 1.41 -10.95 -2.88
C ALA A 94 -0.10 -11.15 -2.64
N LYS A 95 -0.64 -12.31 -3.03
CA LYS A 95 -2.06 -12.61 -2.81
C LYS A 95 -2.44 -12.59 -1.33
N ALA A 96 -1.61 -13.18 -0.47
CA ALA A 96 -1.85 -13.19 0.98
C ALA A 96 -1.79 -11.78 1.59
N LYS A 97 -0.80 -10.97 1.20
CA LYS A 97 -0.68 -9.58 1.64
C LYS A 97 -1.92 -8.78 1.27
N TYR A 98 -2.37 -8.87 0.03
CA TYR A 98 -3.57 -8.18 -0.43
C TYR A 98 -4.82 -8.60 0.38
N ALA A 99 -5.01 -9.90 0.61
CA ALA A 99 -6.13 -10.40 1.41
C ALA A 99 -6.05 -9.93 2.88
N LEU A 100 -4.86 -9.92 3.47
CA LEU A 100 -4.65 -9.44 4.83
C LEU A 100 -4.93 -7.93 4.94
N ASP A 101 -4.42 -7.12 4.00
CA ASP A 101 -4.68 -5.68 3.97
C ASP A 101 -6.18 -5.41 3.79
N GLN A 102 -6.87 -6.13 2.89
CA GLN A 102 -8.31 -5.99 2.72
C GLN A 102 -9.11 -6.38 3.97
N MET A 103 -8.74 -7.48 4.63
CA MET A 103 -9.34 -7.86 5.90
C MET A 103 -9.11 -6.79 6.96
N PHE A 104 -7.88 -6.27 7.07
CA PHE A 104 -7.52 -5.23 8.03
C PHE A 104 -8.31 -3.94 7.76
N LEU A 105 -8.49 -3.55 6.50
CA LEU A 105 -9.30 -2.42 6.10
C LEU A 105 -10.76 -2.54 6.60
N LEU A 106 -11.35 -3.73 6.53
CA LEU A 106 -12.74 -3.96 6.96
C LEU A 106 -12.96 -3.90 8.47
N ILE A 107 -11.94 -4.15 9.28
CA ILE A 107 -12.06 -4.23 10.75
C ILE A 107 -11.48 -3.03 11.48
N THR A 108 -10.92 -2.06 10.74
CA THR A 108 -10.31 -0.86 11.30
C THR A 108 -10.98 0.40 10.77
N GLU A 109 -11.16 1.38 11.66
CA GLU A 109 -11.58 2.74 11.29
C GLU A 109 -10.38 3.53 10.80
N ARG A 110 -9.20 3.34 11.40
CA ARG A 110 -7.95 4.01 11.03
C ARG A 110 -6.77 3.07 11.20
N GLY A 111 -5.68 3.36 10.50
CA GLY A 111 -4.39 2.69 10.60
C GLY A 111 -4.00 1.96 9.31
N LYS A 112 -2.86 1.29 9.35
CA LYS A 112 -2.37 0.43 8.26
C LYS A 112 -1.50 -0.69 8.83
N LEU A 113 -1.25 -1.72 8.03
CA LEU A 113 -0.25 -2.72 8.35
C LEU A 113 1.12 -2.28 7.81
N GLU A 114 2.13 -2.36 8.66
CA GLU A 114 3.52 -2.07 8.33
C GLU A 114 4.27 -3.39 8.16
N TYR A 115 4.91 -3.54 7.00
CA TYR A 115 5.61 -4.76 6.63
C TYR A 115 7.12 -4.50 6.64
N ILE A 116 7.86 -5.33 7.36
CA ILE A 116 9.32 -5.29 7.37
C ILE A 116 9.85 -6.49 6.60
N TYR A 117 10.62 -6.23 5.55
CA TYR A 117 11.13 -7.25 4.63
C TYR A 117 12.60 -7.57 4.87
N HIS A 118 13.00 -8.79 4.54
CA HIS A 118 14.42 -9.09 4.43
C HIS A 118 15.05 -8.32 3.27
N ARG A 119 16.30 -7.87 3.42
CA ARG A 119 17.03 -7.14 2.36
C ARG A 119 17.09 -7.92 1.03
N LYS A 120 17.10 -9.26 1.07
CA LYS A 120 17.08 -10.12 -0.12
C LYS A 120 15.74 -10.09 -0.87
N ALA A 121 14.65 -9.75 -0.18
CA ALA A 121 13.32 -9.56 -0.75
C ALA A 121 13.14 -8.18 -1.40
N LEU A 122 14.13 -7.27 -1.25
CA LEU A 122 14.10 -5.94 -1.82
C LEU A 122 14.99 -5.83 -3.06
N ILE A 123 14.54 -5.07 -4.04
CA ILE A 123 15.26 -4.76 -5.28
C ILE A 123 15.38 -3.25 -5.48
N THR A 124 16.31 -2.88 -6.36
CA THR A 124 16.54 -1.49 -6.76
C THR A 124 15.50 -1.02 -7.79
N SER A 125 15.36 0.29 -7.93
CA SER A 125 14.55 0.89 -9.00
C SER A 125 14.96 0.42 -10.39
N HIS A 126 16.27 0.29 -10.66
CA HIS A 126 16.77 -0.17 -11.95
C HIS A 126 16.38 -1.62 -12.24
N GLN A 127 16.49 -2.51 -11.23
CA GLN A 127 16.06 -3.89 -11.37
C GLN A 127 14.55 -3.99 -11.62
N LEU A 128 13.73 -3.23 -10.90
CA LEU A 128 12.28 -3.25 -11.07
C LEU A 128 11.85 -2.70 -12.45
N GLN A 129 12.46 -1.60 -12.91
CA GLN A 129 12.26 -1.08 -14.27
C GLN A 129 12.56 -2.13 -15.33
N LYS A 130 13.68 -2.83 -15.19
CA LYS A 130 14.07 -3.91 -16.13
C LYS A 130 13.10 -5.09 -16.10
N LEU A 131 12.61 -5.47 -14.91
CA LEU A 131 11.64 -6.57 -14.77
C LEU A 131 10.29 -6.22 -15.40
N LEU A 132 9.83 -4.99 -15.22
CA LEU A 132 8.54 -4.52 -15.74
C LEU A 132 8.61 -4.00 -17.19
N GLY A 133 9.81 -3.74 -17.72
CA GLY A 133 9.99 -3.12 -19.04
C GLY A 133 9.52 -1.68 -19.10
N ILE A 134 9.68 -0.91 -18.01
CA ILE A 134 9.16 0.47 -17.89
C ILE A 134 10.25 1.51 -17.67
N SER A 135 9.91 2.76 -17.97
CA SER A 135 10.77 3.92 -17.70
C SER A 135 10.79 4.30 -16.21
N LYS A 136 11.77 5.13 -15.84
CA LYS A 136 11.85 5.74 -14.50
C LYS A 136 10.63 6.62 -14.20
N ALA A 137 10.14 7.37 -15.18
CA ALA A 137 8.96 8.21 -15.03
C ALA A 137 7.71 7.36 -14.74
N THR A 138 7.55 6.26 -15.46
CA THR A 138 6.46 5.29 -15.22
C THR A 138 6.56 4.67 -13.83
N LEU A 139 7.76 4.28 -13.39
CA LEU A 139 7.97 3.78 -12.03
C LEU A 139 7.57 4.83 -10.98
N SER A 140 7.94 6.09 -11.19
CA SER A 140 7.54 7.20 -10.30
C SER A 140 6.02 7.32 -10.18
N ARG A 141 5.32 7.25 -11.32
CA ARG A 141 3.84 7.26 -11.36
C ARG A 141 3.23 6.05 -10.67
N TYR A 142 3.86 4.88 -10.75
CA TYR A 142 3.39 3.71 -10.02
C TYR A 142 3.52 3.91 -8.50
N VAL A 143 4.62 4.51 -8.03
CA VAL A 143 4.80 4.85 -6.61
C VAL A 143 3.74 5.86 -6.14
N SER A 144 3.50 6.94 -6.90
CA SER A 144 2.48 7.93 -6.53
C SER A 144 1.05 7.36 -6.53
N THR A 145 0.81 6.25 -7.24
CA THR A 145 -0.50 5.60 -7.31
C THR A 145 -0.64 4.38 -6.41
N GLY A 146 0.35 4.07 -5.56
CA GLY A 146 0.23 3.02 -4.54
C GLY A 146 1.18 1.84 -4.68
N MET A 147 2.20 1.92 -5.54
CA MET A 147 3.29 0.93 -5.51
C MET A 147 4.06 1.07 -4.21
N GLU A 148 4.18 -0.03 -3.47
CA GLU A 148 4.88 -0.04 -2.19
C GLU A 148 6.37 0.29 -2.37
N ARG A 149 6.87 1.21 -1.55
CA ARG A 149 8.28 1.57 -1.49
C ARG A 149 8.68 1.74 -0.02
N ILE A 150 9.76 1.08 0.38
CA ILE A 150 10.31 1.15 1.73
C ILE A 150 11.25 2.35 1.82
N THR A 151 10.99 3.26 2.76
CA THR A 151 11.91 4.38 3.05
C THR A 151 13.10 3.88 3.88
N ASP A 152 14.19 4.65 3.91
CA ASP A 152 15.30 4.47 4.87
C ASP A 152 16.12 3.17 4.76
N VAL A 153 15.92 2.36 3.72
CA VAL A 153 16.65 1.10 3.46
C VAL A 153 17.67 1.21 2.31
N GLY A 154 18.00 2.43 1.91
CA GLY A 154 18.94 2.73 0.83
C GLY A 154 18.38 2.41 -0.57
N HIS A 155 19.26 2.00 -1.48
CA HIS A 155 18.89 1.81 -2.89
C HIS A 155 17.98 0.60 -3.18
N ARG A 156 17.96 -0.41 -2.30
CA ARG A 156 17.07 -1.59 -2.43
C ARG A 156 15.81 -1.33 -1.62
N CYS A 157 14.88 -0.58 -2.19
CA CYS A 157 13.69 -0.08 -1.51
C CYS A 157 12.36 -0.62 -2.05
N TYR A 158 12.37 -1.47 -3.09
CA TYR A 158 11.14 -2.02 -3.66
C TYR A 158 10.99 -3.50 -3.30
N PRO A 159 9.91 -3.91 -2.61
CA PRO A 159 9.59 -5.31 -2.42
C PRO A 159 9.44 -6.03 -3.76
N LEU A 160 10.05 -7.22 -3.90
CA LEU A 160 9.98 -8.04 -5.12
C LEU A 160 8.55 -8.34 -5.56
N HIS A 161 7.60 -8.48 -4.64
CA HIS A 161 6.19 -8.73 -4.95
C HIS A 161 5.53 -7.59 -5.74
N ASN A 162 6.12 -6.38 -5.79
CA ASN A 162 5.64 -5.32 -6.70
C ASN A 162 5.67 -5.78 -8.16
N PHE A 163 6.64 -6.60 -8.55
CA PHE A 163 6.65 -7.17 -9.90
C PHE A 163 5.36 -7.94 -10.18
N PHE A 164 4.87 -8.74 -9.22
CA PHE A 164 3.64 -9.49 -9.38
C PHE A 164 2.42 -8.58 -9.59
N TYR A 165 2.30 -7.51 -8.80
CA TYR A 165 1.17 -6.60 -8.91
C TYR A 165 1.19 -5.77 -10.19
N TRP A 166 2.35 -5.23 -10.54
CA TRP A 166 2.45 -4.20 -11.58
C TRP A 166 2.71 -4.75 -12.98
N GLN A 167 3.04 -6.05 -13.11
CA GLN A 167 3.08 -6.70 -14.43
C GLN A 167 1.67 -6.99 -14.98
N ASN A 168 0.63 -6.94 -14.14
CA ASN A 168 -0.74 -7.28 -14.51
C ASN A 168 -1.69 -6.13 -14.18
N GLY A 169 -2.37 -5.59 -15.20
CA GLY A 169 -3.27 -4.43 -15.03
C GLY A 169 -4.38 -4.63 -13.99
N VAL A 170 -4.93 -5.85 -13.87
CA VAL A 170 -5.99 -6.15 -12.88
C VAL A 170 -5.44 -6.05 -11.46
N TRP A 171 -4.23 -6.57 -11.22
CA TRP A 171 -3.60 -6.46 -9.90
C TRP A 171 -3.16 -5.04 -9.58
N ALA A 172 -2.61 -4.32 -10.56
CA ALA A 172 -2.27 -2.91 -10.41
C ALA A 172 -3.50 -2.09 -9.98
N SER A 173 -4.63 -2.21 -10.69
CA SER A 173 -5.87 -1.50 -10.34
C SER A 173 -6.39 -1.86 -8.94
N ARG A 174 -6.29 -3.13 -8.53
CA ARG A 174 -6.69 -3.56 -7.18
C ARG A 174 -5.85 -2.92 -6.08
N ILE A 175 -4.54 -2.83 -6.29
CA ILE A 175 -3.62 -2.21 -5.34
C ILE A 175 -3.80 -0.70 -5.30
N GLN A 176 -4.01 -0.06 -6.45
CA GLN A 176 -4.33 1.36 -6.52
C GLN A 176 -5.62 1.67 -5.75
N ALA A 177 -6.70 0.89 -5.95
CA ALA A 177 -7.94 1.07 -5.20
C ALA A 177 -7.74 0.90 -3.69
N LEU A 178 -7.02 -0.15 -3.27
CA LEU A 178 -6.71 -0.38 -1.86
C LEU A 178 -5.91 0.77 -1.25
N TYR A 179 -4.90 1.27 -1.97
CA TYR A 179 -4.11 2.43 -1.56
C TYR A 179 -4.99 3.68 -1.37
N GLN A 180 -5.90 3.95 -2.31
CA GLN A 180 -6.81 5.09 -2.21
C GLN A 180 -7.78 4.97 -1.02
N HIS A 181 -8.30 3.77 -0.74
CA HIS A 181 -9.11 3.54 0.46
C HIS A 181 -8.35 3.87 1.74
N TYR A 182 -7.11 3.39 1.89
CA TYR A 182 -6.29 3.73 3.05
C TYR A 182 -5.96 5.22 3.12
N ARG A 183 -5.66 5.86 1.98
CA ARG A 183 -5.35 7.28 1.92
C ARG A 183 -6.52 8.12 2.42
N ILE A 184 -7.71 7.93 1.85
CA ILE A 184 -8.92 8.67 2.23
C ILE A 184 -9.25 8.46 3.71
N ARG A 185 -9.18 7.21 4.17
CA ARG A 185 -9.54 6.84 5.53
C ARG A 185 -8.58 7.38 6.59
N ASN A 186 -7.28 7.40 6.30
CA ASN A 186 -6.24 7.82 7.25
C ASN A 186 -5.84 9.28 7.10
N ARG A 187 -6.47 10.04 6.18
CA ARG A 187 -6.14 11.44 5.90
C ARG A 187 -6.41 12.29 7.14
N ILE A 188 -5.38 12.96 7.64
CA ILE A 188 -5.54 14.03 8.65
C ILE A 188 -5.54 15.39 7.96
N LYS A 189 -6.03 16.42 8.67
CA LYS A 189 -6.14 17.79 8.13
C LYS A 189 -4.81 18.30 7.59
N GLU A 190 -3.71 17.99 8.27
CA GLU A 190 -2.35 18.35 7.87
C GLU A 190 -1.93 17.67 6.55
N ASP A 191 -2.38 16.45 6.29
CA ASP A 191 -2.13 15.76 5.02
C ASP A 191 -2.90 16.44 3.87
N VAL A 192 -4.15 16.88 4.12
CA VAL A 192 -4.94 17.65 3.14
C VAL A 192 -4.24 18.96 2.80
N ILE A 193 -3.82 19.70 3.82
CA ILE A 193 -3.08 20.97 3.66
C ILE A 193 -1.82 20.75 2.83
N LYS A 194 -1.06 19.68 3.14
CA LYS A 194 0.16 19.37 2.40
C LYS A 194 -0.12 19.02 0.94
N GLU A 195 -1.14 18.20 0.66
CA GLU A 195 -1.51 17.84 -0.72
C GLU A 195 -1.92 19.07 -1.53
N LEU A 196 -2.72 19.98 -0.94
CA LEU A 196 -3.09 21.25 -1.58
C LEU A 196 -1.88 22.15 -1.83
N MET A 197 -0.94 22.21 -0.89
CA MET A 197 0.31 22.97 -1.07
C MET A 197 1.19 22.38 -2.18
N ASP A 198 1.31 21.05 -2.26
CA ASP A 198 2.06 20.38 -3.31
C ASP A 198 1.40 20.63 -4.69
N GLU A 199 0.07 20.57 -4.79
CA GLU A 199 -0.71 20.87 -6.00
C GLU A 199 -0.55 22.33 -6.45
N ILE A 200 -0.67 23.30 -5.53
CA ILE A 200 -0.41 24.72 -5.80
C ILE A 200 1.04 24.90 -6.30
N SER A 201 2.00 24.19 -5.70
CA SER A 201 3.40 24.27 -6.14
C SER A 201 3.59 23.69 -7.55
N GLU A 202 2.88 22.62 -7.91
CA GLU A 202 2.90 22.08 -9.27
C GLU A 202 2.41 23.12 -10.29
N PHE A 203 1.27 23.79 -10.01
CA PHE A 203 0.79 24.89 -10.87
C PHE A 203 1.79 26.05 -10.95
N GLN A 204 2.35 26.50 -9.82
CA GLN A 204 3.37 27.54 -9.80
C GLN A 204 4.60 27.19 -10.65
N ASN A 205 5.00 25.93 -10.68
CA ASN A 205 6.11 25.45 -11.49
C ASN A 205 5.76 25.36 -12.98
N ILE A 206 4.52 24.99 -13.32
CA ILE A 206 4.03 24.91 -14.71
C ILE A 206 3.92 26.32 -15.32
N TYR A 207 3.32 27.26 -14.59
CA TYR A 207 3.05 28.62 -15.05
C TYR A 207 4.14 29.64 -14.70
N ASN A 208 5.12 29.25 -13.88
CA ASN A 208 6.28 30.05 -13.48
C ASN A 208 5.92 31.40 -12.83
N GLY A 209 5.01 31.36 -11.85
CA GLY A 209 4.55 32.52 -11.07
C GLY A 209 3.50 32.13 -10.03
N THR A 210 3.01 33.07 -9.23
CA THR A 210 1.83 32.84 -8.36
C THR A 210 0.53 32.95 -9.16
N PHE A 211 -0.58 32.49 -8.57
CA PHE A 211 -1.90 32.56 -9.22
C PHE A 211 -2.25 34.00 -9.62
N GLU A 212 -2.02 34.94 -8.71
CA GLU A 212 -2.28 36.35 -8.93
C GLU A 212 -1.38 36.90 -10.04
N GLU A 213 -0.09 36.57 -10.06
CA GLU A 213 0.84 37.04 -11.09
C GLU A 213 0.50 36.50 -12.49
N VAL A 214 0.07 35.25 -12.58
CA VAL A 214 -0.23 34.57 -13.84
C VAL A 214 -1.57 35.01 -14.41
N PHE A 215 -2.57 35.25 -13.55
CA PHE A 215 -3.96 35.51 -13.97
C PHE A 215 -4.46 36.94 -13.71
N GLU A 216 -3.61 37.87 -13.28
CA GLU A 216 -3.98 39.27 -12.93
C GLU A 216 -4.82 39.98 -14.00
N ASN A 217 -4.50 39.73 -15.28
CA ASN A 217 -5.06 40.47 -16.43
C ASN A 217 -6.04 39.63 -17.26
N ILE A 218 -6.60 38.56 -16.70
CA ILE A 218 -7.55 37.68 -17.39
C ILE A 218 -8.97 38.01 -16.94
N ASP A 219 -9.70 38.68 -17.81
CA ASP A 219 -11.10 39.08 -17.57
C ASP A 219 -12.08 37.90 -17.74
N ASP A 220 -11.76 36.95 -18.63
CA ASP A 220 -12.57 35.74 -18.88
C ASP A 220 -11.70 34.49 -18.80
N PRO A 221 -11.78 33.69 -17.72
CA PRO A 221 -11.02 32.44 -17.58
C PRO A 221 -11.27 31.42 -18.70
N TYR A 222 -12.44 31.44 -19.34
CA TYR A 222 -12.74 30.53 -20.47
C TYR A 222 -12.02 30.89 -21.76
N SER A 223 -11.36 32.05 -21.80
CA SER A 223 -10.52 32.47 -22.93
C SER A 223 -9.10 31.88 -22.89
N LEU A 224 -8.76 31.17 -21.81
CA LEU A 224 -7.47 30.49 -21.66
C LEU A 224 -7.37 29.23 -22.53
N ASP A 225 -6.13 28.84 -22.85
CA ASP A 225 -5.86 27.58 -23.54
C ASP A 225 -6.24 26.37 -22.67
N GLU A 226 -6.05 26.47 -21.35
CA GLU A 226 -6.46 25.48 -20.35
C GLU A 226 -7.27 26.19 -19.24
N PRO A 227 -8.59 26.42 -19.44
CA PRO A 227 -9.45 27.07 -18.44
C PRO A 227 -9.59 26.27 -17.15
N ASP A 228 -9.49 24.95 -17.23
CA ASP A 228 -9.64 24.04 -16.08
C ASP A 228 -8.54 24.31 -15.03
N ASP A 229 -7.28 24.51 -15.48
CA ASP A 229 -6.15 24.82 -14.60
C ASP A 229 -6.36 26.11 -13.78
N TYR A 230 -7.05 27.10 -14.33
CA TYR A 230 -7.44 28.31 -13.58
C TYR A 230 -8.40 27.97 -12.44
N PHE A 231 -9.43 27.17 -12.71
CA PHE A 231 -10.44 26.84 -11.71
C PHE A 231 -9.88 25.90 -10.65
N ASP A 232 -9.14 24.87 -11.04
CA ASP A 232 -8.53 23.90 -10.14
C ASP A 232 -7.54 24.58 -9.19
N TRP A 233 -6.67 25.48 -9.71
CA TRP A 233 -5.72 26.20 -8.88
C TRP A 233 -6.42 27.19 -7.92
N ARG A 234 -7.44 27.92 -8.38
CA ARG A 234 -8.23 28.81 -7.51
C ARG A 234 -8.92 28.02 -6.40
N ASP A 235 -9.57 26.91 -6.74
CA ASP A 235 -10.32 26.10 -5.78
C ASP A 235 -9.37 25.47 -4.74
N ALA A 236 -8.17 25.05 -5.15
CA ALA A 236 -7.13 24.58 -4.23
C ALA A 236 -6.68 25.67 -3.24
N LEU A 237 -6.51 26.92 -3.71
CA LEU A 237 -6.17 28.07 -2.85
C LEU A 237 -7.30 28.40 -1.85
N GLU A 238 -8.55 28.35 -2.30
CA GLU A 238 -9.71 28.59 -1.43
C GLU A 238 -9.85 27.50 -0.36
N GLU A 239 -9.69 26.23 -0.73
CA GLU A 239 -9.74 25.11 0.21
C GLU A 239 -8.59 25.20 1.24
N LEU A 240 -7.38 25.53 0.79
CA LEU A 240 -6.23 25.71 1.68
C LEU A 240 -6.49 26.82 2.72
N ASN A 241 -7.01 27.96 2.28
CA ASN A 241 -7.35 29.07 3.16
C ASN A 241 -8.42 28.65 4.19
N LYS A 242 -9.50 27.99 3.76
CA LYS A 242 -10.54 27.50 4.68
C LYS A 242 -9.95 26.59 5.76
N LEU A 243 -9.10 25.64 5.36
CA LEU A 243 -8.47 24.70 6.29
C LEU A 243 -7.47 25.38 7.24
N GLN A 244 -6.79 26.46 6.86
CA GLN A 244 -5.83 27.14 7.75
C GLN A 244 -6.49 28.04 8.81
N TYR A 245 -7.71 28.51 8.58
CA TYR A 245 -8.41 29.46 9.46
C TYR A 245 -9.59 28.86 10.26
N GLU A 246 -9.91 27.57 10.06
CA GLU A 246 -10.81 26.77 10.92
C GLU A 246 -10.05 25.98 12.01
#